data_AF-A0A9X4MD94-F1
#
_entry.id   AF-A0A9X4MD94-F1
#
_cell.length_a   1.000
_cell.length_b   1.000
_cell.length_c   1.000
_cell.angle_alpha   90.00
_cell.angle_beta   90.00
_cell.angle_gamma   90.00
#
_symmetry.space_group_name_H-M   'P 1'
#
loop_
_entity.id
_entity.type
_entity.pdbx_description
1 polymer ?
#
loop_
_entity_poly.entity_id
_entity_poly.type
_entity_poly.pdbx_seq_one_letter_code
_entity_poly.pdbx_strand_id
1 'polypeptide(L)'
;MEMDSIGQLMDTSEKLEKGIAELYSLFSQALPQDREFWTQLSFEEKNHAALIASIKETFVPLGKEFPTEILAWSRNEVDKANKIVTDCLSAFTESAQDREKIFNLALELELAAGEIHFQCFMKKKPSTMLEEMFQQLNMEDKDHSLRLHAYMKKHGITIHKRTIFPGESEACRE
;
A
#
# COMPACT_ATOMS: atom_id res chain seq x y z
N MET A 1 -18.14 -12.15 18.69
CA MET A 1 -17.47 -11.32 17.68
C MET A 1 -16.19 -10.88 18.33
N GLU A 2 -15.09 -11.59 18.05
CA GLU A 2 -13.80 -11.27 18.65
C GLU A 2 -13.43 -9.85 18.22
N MET A 3 -13.19 -8.96 19.19
CA MET A 3 -12.47 -7.73 18.92
C MET A 3 -11.04 -8.15 18.58
N ASP A 4 -10.74 -8.25 17.29
CA ASP A 4 -9.37 -8.45 16.81
C ASP A 4 -8.49 -7.37 17.47
N SER A 5 -7.41 -7.79 18.11
CA SER A 5 -6.51 -6.85 18.76
C SER A 5 -5.87 -5.95 17.70
N ILE A 6 -5.70 -4.66 18.02
CA ILE A 6 -5.06 -3.71 17.13
C ILE A 6 -3.68 -4.17 16.66
N GLY A 7 -2.96 -4.91 17.51
CA GLY A 7 -1.68 -5.53 17.15
C GLY A 7 -1.79 -6.51 15.98
N GLN A 8 -2.85 -7.32 15.92
CA GLN A 8 -3.07 -8.23 14.79
C GLN A 8 -3.38 -7.48 13.49
N LEU A 9 -4.16 -6.40 13.56
CA LEU A 9 -4.42 -5.56 12.39
C LEU A 9 -3.13 -4.89 11.88
N MET A 10 -2.26 -4.45 12.81
CA MET A 10 -0.94 -3.92 12.47
C MET A 10 -0.04 -4.98 11.84
N ASP A 11 -0.01 -6.19 12.38
CA ASP A 11 0.76 -7.30 11.81
C ASP A 11 0.30 -7.62 10.38
N THR A 12 -1.01 -7.68 10.16
CA THR A 12 -1.58 -7.94 8.83
C THR A 12 -1.30 -6.79 7.87
N SER A 13 -1.30 -5.54 8.33
CA SER A 13 -1.00 -4.36 7.49
C SER A 13 0.49 -4.30 7.14
N GLU A 14 1.36 -4.49 8.12
CA GLU A 14 2.82 -4.60 7.93
C GLU A 14 3.16 -5.70 6.91
N LYS A 15 2.47 -6.85 6.99
CA LYS A 15 2.64 -7.95 6.02
C LYS A 15 2.25 -7.53 4.60
N LEU A 16 1.18 -6.75 4.45
CA LEU A 16 0.76 -6.30 3.13
C LEU A 16 1.83 -5.40 2.51
N GLU A 17 2.28 -4.38 3.23
CA GLU A 17 3.29 -3.43 2.74
C GLU A 17 4.57 -4.15 2.31
N LYS A 18 5.02 -5.13 3.11
CA LYS A 18 6.15 -5.99 2.74
C LYS A 18 5.92 -6.76 1.44
N GLY A 19 4.71 -7.30 1.25
CA GLY A 19 4.37 -8.05 0.04
C GLY A 19 4.30 -7.16 -1.20
N ILE A 20 3.74 -5.95 -1.09
CA ILE A 20 3.72 -4.97 -2.19
C ILE A 20 5.16 -4.54 -2.52
N ALA A 21 5.98 -4.25 -1.49
CA ALA A 21 7.40 -3.95 -1.68
C ALA A 21 8.14 -5.05 -2.43
N GLU A 22 7.86 -6.32 -2.12
CA GLU A 22 8.44 -7.47 -2.80
C GLU A 22 7.99 -7.57 -4.26
N LEU A 23 6.70 -7.38 -4.54
CA LEU A 23 6.19 -7.30 -5.91
C LEU A 23 6.91 -6.21 -6.72
N TYR A 24 7.08 -5.01 -6.15
CA TYR A 24 7.79 -3.92 -6.83
C TYR A 24 9.27 -4.21 -7.03
N SER A 25 9.92 -4.89 -6.08
CA SER A 25 11.27 -5.41 -6.28
C SER A 25 11.33 -6.40 -7.45
N LEU A 26 10.35 -7.30 -7.61
CA LEU A 26 10.27 -8.20 -8.75
C LEU A 26 10.00 -7.46 -10.07
N PHE A 27 9.13 -6.46 -10.06
CA PHE A 27 8.86 -5.62 -11.23
C PHE A 27 10.11 -4.85 -11.69
N SER A 28 10.94 -4.39 -10.76
CA SER A 28 12.21 -3.73 -11.08
C SER A 28 13.23 -4.63 -11.79
N GLN A 29 13.17 -5.93 -11.51
CA GLN A 29 14.00 -6.96 -12.14
C GLN A 29 13.43 -7.32 -13.51
N ALA A 30 12.11 -7.44 -13.58
CA ALA A 30 11.34 -7.80 -14.77
C ALA A 30 11.28 -6.73 -15.85
N LEU A 31 11.30 -5.46 -15.46
CA LEU A 31 11.20 -4.33 -16.37
C LEU A 31 12.44 -3.45 -16.21
N PRO A 32 13.61 -3.87 -16.72
CA PRO A 32 14.85 -3.11 -16.54
C PRO A 32 14.75 -1.64 -16.98
N GLN A 33 13.95 -1.36 -18.02
CA GLN A 33 13.71 0.00 -18.51
C GLN A 33 12.90 0.88 -17.53
N ASP A 34 12.19 0.28 -16.58
CA ASP A 34 11.37 0.95 -15.56
C ASP A 34 11.95 0.76 -14.14
N ARG A 35 13.17 0.20 -14.05
CA ARG A 35 13.77 -0.27 -12.79
C ARG A 35 13.79 0.78 -11.69
N GLU A 36 14.23 1.99 -12.01
CA GLU A 36 14.37 3.07 -11.04
C GLU A 36 13.01 3.41 -10.40
N PHE A 37 11.97 3.49 -11.22
CA PHE A 37 10.60 3.76 -10.76
C PHE A 37 10.12 2.68 -9.79
N TRP A 38 10.29 1.40 -10.16
CA TRP A 38 9.87 0.27 -9.31
C TRP A 38 10.73 0.12 -8.04
N THR A 39 12.02 0.42 -8.14
CA THR A 39 12.94 0.38 -6.99
C THR A 39 12.55 1.45 -5.97
N GLN A 40 12.18 2.64 -6.44
CA GLN A 40 11.71 3.72 -5.60
C GLN A 40 10.43 3.29 -4.86
N LEU A 41 9.38 2.86 -5.57
CA LEU A 41 8.14 2.41 -4.93
C LEU A 41 8.41 1.27 -3.93
N SER A 42 9.26 0.30 -4.28
CA SER A 42 9.63 -0.79 -3.37
C SER A 42 10.31 -0.32 -2.07
N PHE A 43 11.08 0.77 -2.13
CA PHE A 43 11.72 1.34 -0.95
C PHE A 43 10.70 2.05 -0.05
N GLU A 44 9.78 2.79 -0.65
CA GLU A 44 8.71 3.51 0.04
C GLU A 44 7.80 2.52 0.81
N GLU A 45 7.39 1.42 0.18
CA GLU A 45 6.59 0.39 0.90
C GLU A 45 7.35 -0.32 2.02
N LYS A 46 8.68 -0.45 1.91
CA LYS A 46 9.50 -0.95 3.02
C LYS A 46 9.50 0.03 4.19
N ASN A 47 9.48 1.33 3.92
CA ASN A 47 9.39 2.36 4.96
C ASN A 47 8.03 2.31 5.65
N HIS A 48 6.94 2.17 4.89
CA HIS A 48 5.59 1.97 5.45
C HIS A 48 5.57 0.78 6.41
N ALA A 49 6.05 -0.38 5.97
CA ALA A 49 6.14 -1.57 6.81
C ALA A 49 6.97 -1.34 8.09
N ALA A 50 8.15 -0.72 7.96
CA ALA A 50 9.05 -0.46 9.08
C ALA A 50 8.42 0.50 10.11
N LEU A 51 7.65 1.48 9.63
CA LEU A 51 6.97 2.44 10.49
C LEU A 51 5.81 1.79 11.25
N ILE A 52 4.98 0.99 10.58
CA ILE A 52 3.90 0.22 11.23
C ILE A 52 4.50 -0.66 12.33
N ALA A 53 5.58 -1.38 12.04
CA ALA A 53 6.28 -2.20 13.02
C ALA A 53 6.79 -1.37 14.22
N SER A 54 7.43 -0.23 13.96
CA SER A 54 7.99 0.64 15.01
C SER A 54 6.92 1.21 15.93
N ILE A 55 5.76 1.57 15.38
CA ILE A 55 4.64 2.10 16.17
C ILE A 55 4.00 0.99 16.98
N LYS A 56 3.85 -0.22 16.42
CA LYS A 56 3.35 -1.39 17.13
C LYS A 56 4.21 -1.65 18.37
N GLU A 57 5.52 -1.71 18.20
CA GLU A 57 6.49 -1.95 19.28
C GLU A 57 6.48 -0.84 20.34
N THR A 58 6.22 0.40 19.94
CA THR A 58 6.26 1.54 20.86
C THR A 58 4.93 1.73 21.61
N PHE A 59 3.79 1.60 20.94
CA PHE A 59 2.49 2.04 21.48
C PHE A 59 1.66 0.89 22.06
N VAL A 60 1.73 -0.32 21.50
CA VAL A 60 0.97 -1.47 22.02
C VAL A 60 1.39 -1.83 23.45
N PRO A 61 2.71 -1.89 23.80
CA PRO A 61 3.12 -2.18 25.18
C PRO A 61 2.75 -1.09 26.19
N LEU A 62 2.55 0.15 25.73
CA LEU A 62 2.21 1.29 26.58
C LEU A 62 0.71 1.40 26.88
N GLY A 63 -0.13 0.53 26.30
CA GLY A 63 -1.59 0.57 26.44
C GLY A 63 -2.21 1.88 25.94
N LYS A 64 -1.49 2.62 25.08
CA LYS A 64 -1.97 3.86 24.48
C LYS A 64 -2.84 3.53 23.27
N GLU A 65 -3.96 4.23 23.14
CA GLU A 65 -4.82 4.10 21.97
C GLU A 65 -4.03 4.54 20.72
N PHE A 66 -3.93 3.61 19.79
CA PHE A 66 -3.34 3.83 18.48
C PHE A 66 -4.37 4.58 17.62
N PRO A 67 -3.97 5.53 16.75
CA PRO A 67 -4.89 6.17 15.82
C PRO A 67 -5.35 5.13 14.80
N THR A 68 -6.49 4.47 15.06
CA THR A 68 -7.07 3.42 14.20
C THR A 68 -7.26 3.89 12.76
N GLU A 69 -7.35 5.21 12.55
CA GLU A 69 -7.41 5.91 11.29
C GLU A 69 -6.15 5.74 10.42
N ILE A 70 -5.01 5.36 10.99
CA ILE A 70 -3.80 4.97 10.24
C ILE A 70 -4.01 3.63 9.55
N LEU A 71 -4.73 2.70 10.21
CA LEU A 71 -4.92 1.34 9.70
C LEU A 71 -6.14 1.24 8.82
N ALA A 72 -7.16 2.08 9.05
CA ALA A 72 -8.37 2.38 8.25
C ALA A 72 -9.04 1.24 7.45
N TRP A 73 -8.68 0.01 7.76
CA TRP A 73 -9.16 -1.23 7.21
C TRP A 73 -9.71 -2.09 8.33
N SER A 74 -10.80 -2.78 8.01
CA SER A 74 -11.15 -3.99 8.74
C SER A 74 -10.10 -5.06 8.45
N ARG A 75 -9.84 -5.94 9.42
CA ARG A 75 -8.94 -7.09 9.24
C ARG A 75 -9.25 -7.90 7.97
N ASN A 76 -10.55 -8.06 7.66
CA ASN A 76 -11.01 -8.74 6.46
C ASN A 76 -10.55 -8.10 5.15
N GLU A 77 -10.42 -6.77 5.09
CA GLU A 77 -9.95 -6.06 3.89
C GLU A 77 -8.45 -6.25 3.72
N VAL A 78 -7.68 -6.10 4.79
CA VAL A 78 -6.22 -6.32 4.77
C VAL A 78 -5.90 -7.78 4.43
N ASP A 79 -6.65 -8.74 4.97
CA ASP A 79 -6.47 -10.17 4.68
C ASP A 79 -6.76 -10.49 3.21
N LYS A 80 -7.79 -9.88 2.62
CA LYS A 80 -8.08 -10.02 1.17
C LYS A 80 -6.95 -9.44 0.31
N ALA A 81 -6.47 -8.24 0.64
CA ALA A 81 -5.36 -7.61 -0.07
C ALA A 81 -4.09 -8.48 0.02
N ASN A 82 -3.77 -8.95 1.23
CA ASN A 82 -2.65 -9.86 1.48
C ASN A 82 -2.76 -11.13 0.65
N LYS A 83 -3.96 -11.71 0.55
CA LYS A 83 -4.19 -12.89 -0.27
C LYS A 83 -3.91 -12.60 -1.74
N ILE A 84 -4.39 -11.48 -2.27
CA ILE A 84 -4.14 -11.09 -3.66
C ILE A 84 -2.64 -10.91 -3.92
N VAL A 85 -1.96 -10.17 -3.05
CA VAL A 85 -0.50 -9.97 -3.15
C VAL A 85 0.25 -11.30 -3.09
N THR A 86 -0.13 -12.20 -2.18
CA THR A 86 0.47 -13.54 -2.06
C THR A 86 0.23 -14.37 -3.32
N ASP A 87 -1.00 -14.36 -3.85
CA ASP A 87 -1.35 -15.08 -5.07
C ASP A 87 -0.54 -14.51 -6.25
N CYS A 88 -0.40 -13.19 -6.36
CA CYS A 88 0.43 -12.52 -7.37
C CYS A 88 1.90 -12.89 -7.24
N LEU A 89 2.48 -12.86 -6.04
CA LEU A 89 3.87 -13.27 -5.79
C LEU A 89 4.11 -14.72 -6.21
N SER A 90 3.18 -15.63 -5.86
CA SER A 90 3.30 -17.04 -6.21
C SER A 90 3.16 -17.32 -7.71
N ALA A 91 2.38 -16.51 -8.42
CA ALA A 91 2.14 -16.65 -9.85
C ALA A 91 3.15 -15.86 -10.70
N PHE A 92 3.98 -15.01 -10.09
CA PHE A 92 4.92 -14.19 -10.82
C PHE A 92 6.03 -15.05 -11.43
N THR A 93 6.08 -15.09 -12.76
CA THR A 93 7.12 -15.81 -13.50
C THR A 93 7.94 -14.82 -14.30
N GLU A 94 9.27 -14.96 -14.25
CA GLU A 94 10.18 -14.06 -14.97
C GLU A 94 10.01 -14.12 -16.50
N SER A 95 9.35 -15.16 -17.04
CA SER A 95 9.25 -15.41 -18.48
C SER A 95 8.04 -14.78 -19.17
N ALA A 96 7.10 -14.16 -18.43
CA ALA A 96 5.87 -13.56 -18.98
C ALA A 96 5.68 -12.10 -18.53
N GLN A 97 6.65 -11.24 -18.85
CA GLN A 97 6.72 -9.86 -18.36
C GLN A 97 6.08 -8.88 -19.33
N ASP A 98 4.76 -8.91 -19.38
CA ASP A 98 3.97 -7.90 -20.08
C ASP A 98 3.97 -6.60 -19.26
N ARG A 99 4.75 -5.62 -19.73
CA ARG A 99 4.90 -4.29 -19.10
C ARG A 99 3.54 -3.65 -18.80
N GLU A 100 2.59 -3.74 -19.72
CA GLU A 100 1.26 -3.14 -19.53
C GLU A 100 0.50 -3.84 -18.41
N LYS A 101 0.51 -5.18 -18.37
CA LYS A 101 -0.14 -5.93 -17.29
C LYS A 101 0.46 -5.63 -15.93
N ILE A 102 1.78 -5.52 -15.83
CA ILE A 102 2.48 -5.24 -14.56
C ILE A 102 2.07 -3.86 -14.02
N PHE A 103 2.10 -2.83 -14.87
CA PHE A 103 1.70 -1.48 -14.44
C PHE A 103 0.22 -1.39 -14.06
N ASN A 104 -0.66 -2.09 -14.77
CA ASN A 104 -2.08 -2.13 -14.40
C ASN A 104 -2.32 -2.89 -13.09
N LEU A 105 -1.60 -4.00 -12.87
CA LEU A 105 -1.67 -4.72 -11.60
C LEU A 105 -1.23 -3.83 -10.43
N ALA A 106 -0.09 -3.13 -10.57
CA ALA A 106 0.36 -2.18 -9.55
C ALA A 106 -0.68 -1.09 -9.30
N LEU A 107 -1.22 -0.48 -10.37
CA LEU A 107 -2.24 0.56 -10.23
C LEU A 107 -3.51 0.05 -9.54
N GLU A 108 -3.92 -1.19 -9.81
CA GLU A 108 -5.07 -1.81 -9.13
C GLU A 108 -4.80 -2.07 -7.63
N LEU A 109 -3.57 -2.45 -7.27
CA LEU A 109 -3.15 -2.60 -5.87
C LEU A 109 -3.18 -1.25 -5.15
N GLU A 110 -2.62 -0.19 -5.76
CA GLU A 110 -2.63 1.17 -5.19
C GLU A 110 -4.01 1.85 -5.19
N LEU A 111 -4.95 1.34 -5.98
CA LEU A 111 -6.35 1.78 -5.97
C LEU A 111 -7.24 0.90 -5.09
N ALA A 112 -6.68 -0.13 -4.46
CA ALA A 112 -7.39 -0.89 -3.45
C ALA A 112 -7.67 0.00 -2.23
N ALA A 113 -8.73 -0.33 -1.49
CA ALA A 113 -9.26 0.53 -0.44
C ALA A 113 -8.22 1.01 0.60
N GLY A 114 -7.13 0.28 0.85
CA GLY A 114 -6.19 0.61 1.94
C GLY A 114 -5.19 1.64 1.60
N GLU A 115 -4.72 1.64 0.36
CA GLU A 115 -3.89 2.73 -0.10
C GLU A 115 -4.72 4.02 -0.12
N ILE A 116 -5.97 3.97 -0.57
CA ILE A 116 -6.89 5.12 -0.49
C ILE A 116 -7.03 5.61 0.96
N HIS A 117 -7.14 4.70 1.92
CA HIS A 117 -7.24 5.04 3.32
C HIS A 117 -5.96 5.62 3.93
N PHE A 118 -4.80 5.03 3.64
CA PHE A 118 -3.48 5.57 4.00
C PHE A 118 -3.31 6.97 3.40
N GLN A 119 -3.65 7.15 2.13
CA GLN A 119 -3.62 8.45 1.45
C GLN A 119 -4.60 9.47 2.06
N CYS A 120 -5.82 9.07 2.42
CA CYS A 120 -6.76 9.94 3.13
C CYS A 120 -6.21 10.31 4.53
N PHE A 121 -5.56 9.38 5.24
CA PHE A 121 -4.86 9.67 6.50
C PHE A 121 -3.69 10.65 6.30
N MET A 122 -2.92 10.50 5.23
CA MET A 122 -1.81 11.40 4.91
C MET A 122 -2.27 12.80 4.48
N LYS A 123 -3.50 12.94 3.98
CA LYS A 123 -4.10 14.20 3.53
C LYS A 123 -4.87 14.95 4.61
N LYS A 124 -5.41 14.26 5.62
CA LYS A 124 -6.16 14.91 6.69
C LYS A 124 -5.25 15.79 7.54
N LYS A 125 -5.79 16.86 8.09
CA LYS A 125 -5.08 17.65 9.10
C LYS A 125 -4.84 16.78 10.34
N PRO A 126 -3.60 16.66 10.86
CA PRO A 126 -3.34 15.84 12.03
C PRO A 126 -4.07 16.43 13.24
N SER A 127 -4.70 15.56 14.01
CA SER A 127 -5.43 15.88 15.24
C SER A 127 -4.57 15.63 16.50
N THR A 128 -3.49 14.86 16.36
CA THR A 128 -2.54 14.57 17.43
C THR A 128 -1.09 14.74 16.96
N MET A 129 -0.17 14.93 17.92
CA MET A 129 1.27 14.98 17.63
C MET A 129 1.79 13.67 17.01
N LEU A 130 1.21 12.53 17.39
CA LEU A 130 1.57 11.24 16.80
C LEU A 130 1.18 11.17 15.32
N GLU A 131 -0.03 11.64 14.98
CA GLU A 131 -0.46 11.74 13.59
C GLU A 131 0.42 12.70 12.80
N GLU A 132 0.79 13.86 13.37
CA GLU A 132 1.67 14.82 12.73
C GLU A 132 3.06 14.23 12.46
N MET A 133 3.66 13.55 13.44
CA MET A 133 4.94 12.86 13.27
C MET A 133 4.86 11.77 12.20
N PHE A 134 3.78 10.98 12.20
CA PHE A 134 3.56 9.95 11.19
C PHE A 134 3.46 10.55 9.79
N GLN A 135 2.66 11.60 9.63
CA GLN A 135 2.47 12.26 8.33
C GLN A 135 3.76 12.93 7.84
N GLN A 136 4.58 13.48 8.74
CA GLN A 136 5.87 14.06 8.37
C GLN A 136 6.88 12.99 7.93
N LEU A 137 6.89 11.82 8.57
CA LEU A 137 7.82 10.73 8.22
C LEU A 137 7.52 10.09 6.86
N ASN A 138 6.26 10.06 6.41
CA ASN A 138 5.87 9.45 5.11
C ASN A 138 5.46 10.49 4.06
N MET A 139 5.89 11.76 4.20
CA MET A 139 5.40 12.83 3.34
C MET A 139 5.77 12.64 1.85
N GLU A 140 6.85 11.89 1.58
CA GLU A 140 7.36 11.55 0.25
C GLU A 140 6.68 10.28 -0.33
N ASP A 141 6.11 9.45 0.54
CA ASP A 141 5.55 8.12 0.21
C ASP A 141 4.04 8.21 -0.04
N LYS A 142 3.60 9.36 -0.59
CA LYS A 142 2.20 9.63 -0.89
C LYS A 142 1.90 9.54 -2.38
N ASP A 143 0.62 9.30 -2.66
CA ASP A 143 0.00 9.34 -3.97
C ASP A 143 0.62 8.36 -4.99
N HIS A 144 0.96 7.13 -4.57
CA HIS A 144 1.51 6.08 -5.45
C HIS A 144 0.63 5.84 -6.68
N SER A 145 -0.69 5.77 -6.52
CA SER A 145 -1.64 5.65 -7.63
C SER A 145 -1.56 6.81 -8.63
N LEU A 146 -1.38 8.06 -8.17
CA LEU A 146 -1.20 9.22 -9.06
C LEU A 146 0.14 9.16 -9.79
N ARG A 147 1.21 8.75 -9.09
CA ARG A 147 2.55 8.57 -9.67
C ARG A 147 2.56 7.48 -10.73
N LEU A 148 1.93 6.34 -10.47
CA LEU A 148 1.72 5.27 -11.45
C LEU A 148 0.93 5.77 -12.66
N HIS A 149 -0.21 6.43 -12.44
CA HIS A 149 -1.03 6.95 -13.52
C HIS A 149 -0.25 7.97 -14.40
N ALA A 150 0.49 8.89 -13.77
CA ALA A 150 1.32 9.86 -14.47
C ALA A 150 2.45 9.18 -15.27
N TYR A 151 3.10 8.18 -14.68
CA TYR A 151 4.14 7.39 -15.33
C TYR A 151 3.60 6.64 -16.55
N MET A 152 2.50 5.89 -16.38
CA MET A 152 1.85 5.15 -17.46
C MET A 152 1.48 6.07 -18.62
N LYS A 153 0.88 7.22 -18.34
CA LYS A 153 0.53 8.22 -19.36
C LYS A 153 1.76 8.77 -20.09
N LYS A 154 2.82 9.14 -19.35
CA LYS A 154 4.07 9.67 -19.92
C LYS A 154 4.76 8.65 -20.83
N HIS A 155 4.66 7.37 -20.49
CA HIS A 155 5.36 6.28 -21.18
C HIS A 155 4.48 5.47 -22.15
N GLY A 156 3.26 5.94 -22.44
CA GLY A 156 2.36 5.33 -23.41
C GLY A 156 1.83 3.95 -23.03
N ILE A 157 1.70 3.69 -21.73
CA ILE A 157 1.18 2.42 -21.19
C ILE A 157 -0.34 2.54 -21.03
N THR A 158 -1.10 1.62 -21.62
CA THR A 158 -2.57 1.66 -21.56
C THR A 158 -3.05 1.37 -20.14
N ILE A 159 -4.03 2.13 -19.67
CA ILE A 159 -4.71 1.89 -18.39
C ILE A 159 -5.99 1.11 -18.67
N HIS A 160 -6.12 -0.06 -18.04
CA HIS A 160 -7.30 -0.91 -18.11
C HIS A 160 -8.16 -0.68 -16.87
N LYS A 161 -9.48 -0.54 -17.07
CA LYS A 161 -10.43 -0.66 -15.96
C LYS A 161 -10.68 -2.14 -15.69
N ARG A 162 -9.88 -2.74 -14.81
CA ARG A 162 -10.25 -3.97 -14.11
C ARG A 162 -10.36 -3.66 -12.63
N THR A 163 -11.42 -4.16 -12.02
CA THR A 163 -11.62 -4.11 -10.57
C THR A 163 -11.50 -5.53 -10.06
N ILE A 164 -10.30 -5.91 -9.61
CA ILE A 164 -10.12 -7.11 -8.76
C ILE A 164 -10.85 -6.93 -7.42
N PHE A 165 -11.11 -5.67 -7.02
CA PHE A 165 -11.87 -5.29 -5.83
C PHE A 165 -13.27 -4.74 -6.20
N PRO A 166 -14.33 -5.56 -6.17
CA PRO A 166 -15.70 -5.07 -6.34
C PRO A 166 -16.19 -4.47 -5.01
N GLY A 167 -16.13 -3.13 -4.88
CA GLY A 167 -16.61 -2.43 -3.69
C GLY A 167 -16.13 -0.99 -3.59
N GLU A 168 -16.87 -0.10 -4.25
CA GLU A 168 -17.14 1.30 -3.88
C GLU A 168 -15.97 2.26 -3.57
N SER A 169 -15.69 3.16 -4.52
CA SER A 169 -15.04 4.43 -4.26
C SER A 169 -16.09 5.53 -4.01
N GLU A 170 -16.25 5.98 -2.77
CA GLU A 170 -16.63 7.37 -2.43
C GLU A 170 -15.91 7.86 -1.15
N ALA A 171 -14.73 7.33 -0.82
CA ALA A 171 -14.00 7.73 0.38
C ALA A 171 -12.90 8.75 0.05
N CYS A 172 -13.28 10.04 0.08
CA CYS A 172 -12.46 11.25 0.32
C CYS A 172 -13.26 12.49 -0.18
N ARG A 173 -14.57 12.57 0.12
CA ARG A 173 -15.30 13.85 0.02
C ARG A 173 -15.29 14.50 1.40
N GLU A 174 -14.91 15.77 1.38
CA GLU A 174 -14.66 16.67 2.52
C GLU A 174 -15.75 16.66 3.60
#